data_AF-A0A553ER66-F1
#
_entry.id   AF-A0A553ER66-F1
#
_cell.length_a   1.000
_cell.length_b   1.000
_cell.length_c   1.000
_cell.angle_alpha   90.00
_cell.angle_beta   90.00
_cell.angle_gamma   90.00
#
_symmetry.space_group_name_H-M   'P 1'
#
loop_
_entity.id
_entity.type
_entity.pdbx_description
1 polymer ?
#
loop_
_entity_poly.entity_id
_entity_poly.type
_entity_poly.pdbx_seq_one_letter_code
_entity_poly.pdbx_strand_id
1 'polypeptide(L)'
;MKTHFYILLMLGMVFLLGCEDEKLGTDLGVTNVVLPDISEESLGTEITIQGNGFIDCDVLALSPLSGGTEQPIYMETREVSSDHITVLYPSTANKDSYGLVLVRGSKMRTLGVINSTVGVMPDENLRNALSALFPDIFKGEKISSSAKYVTFTDGTLDISDKNITSLEGLEYFSNIRKLICNNNDISEIPAEVLSRLSELTAQNTGLSKLELATAEHPNSTLVSLNIDGSTQLESIDLYYCYTIERFSALNCKLVYLDVRNYHSIYGGCLNYNSTDFKFTFSDDASKERLLKMESWWMDSYYSNSGSIVDAINNGVTVEGYDWMHDYPDGNNNYYYSYGKYQKTLKKYGEIPDVNLRNALKALVPDVFEGDKVLTVAALNAEYFKNNTTLDLSNKGITNLEGLQYFCGYKSLILDGNNLGEIDLSKYAISTSYTAGPVDEKGIQSFSAKNAGLTKFISGDQYMITSIDVSNNPGLTHLDINRCKSITALNASGCPLVYVDLRNLAGTYSVLGYSGGTVDPSKVQFSFTNSPSTQRKLLVEEWWMDSPWNGTSPCIIAKDQGVRIERYEYIGYDKDKMLSSFN
;
A
#
# COMPACT_ATOMS: atom_id res chain seq x y z
N MET A 1 31.48 35.16 57.40
CA MET A 1 32.51 34.50 56.56
C MET A 1 31.82 33.88 55.36
N LYS A 2 32.06 34.41 54.16
CA LYS A 2 32.10 33.73 52.85
C LYS A 2 32.10 34.83 51.77
N THR A 3 33.28 35.33 51.42
CA THR A 3 34.01 35.07 50.15
C THR A 3 33.31 35.56 48.88
N HIS A 4 33.93 36.56 48.28
CA HIS A 4 33.74 37.09 46.92
C HIS A 4 34.14 36.05 45.84
N PHE A 5 33.60 36.20 44.63
CA PHE A 5 34.43 36.29 43.41
C PHE A 5 33.66 36.98 42.26
N TYR A 6 34.39 37.84 41.55
CA TYR A 6 34.01 38.79 40.48
C TYR A 6 33.84 38.13 39.09
N ILE A 7 33.24 38.85 38.13
CA ILE A 7 33.73 39.16 36.76
C ILE A 7 32.66 40.07 36.08
N LEU A 8 32.84 41.40 36.02
CA LEU A 8 33.42 42.21 34.94
C LEU A 8 32.66 42.15 33.60
N LEU A 9 31.96 43.24 33.22
CA LEU A 9 31.76 43.59 31.81
C LEU A 9 31.81 45.11 31.60
N MET A 10 32.43 45.48 30.49
CA MET A 10 33.09 46.76 30.22
C MET A 10 32.16 47.95 29.94
N LEU A 11 32.70 49.13 30.25
CA LEU A 11 32.37 50.43 29.64
C LEU A 11 32.38 50.36 28.10
N GLY A 12 31.43 51.06 27.47
CA GLY A 12 31.45 51.36 26.04
C GLY A 12 30.58 52.56 25.69
N MET A 13 31.19 53.75 25.78
CA MET A 13 30.91 55.01 25.08
C MET A 13 29.47 55.43 24.77
N VAL A 14 29.08 56.49 25.48
CA VAL A 14 28.05 57.48 25.11
C VAL A 14 28.41 58.11 23.76
N PHE A 15 27.56 57.91 22.75
CA PHE A 15 27.42 58.84 21.63
C PHE A 15 26.07 59.53 21.75
N LEU A 16 26.13 60.81 22.14
CA LEU A 16 25.05 61.77 21.99
C LEU A 16 24.97 62.16 20.51
N LEU A 17 23.93 61.71 19.83
CA LEU A 17 23.36 62.41 18.68
C LEU A 17 21.90 62.69 19.00
N GLY A 18 21.56 63.97 18.96
CA GLY A 18 20.27 64.49 19.41
C GLY A 18 19.12 63.91 18.60
N CYS A 19 18.11 63.43 19.31
CA CYS A 19 16.77 63.30 18.79
C CYS A 19 16.01 64.54 19.29
N GLU A 20 15.57 65.39 18.36
CA GLU A 20 14.73 66.54 18.67
C GLU A 20 13.46 66.11 19.43
N ASP A 21 13.05 66.94 20.39
CA ASP A 21 11.79 66.81 21.11
C ASP A 21 10.60 67.01 20.15
N GLU A 22 10.16 65.95 19.48
CA GLU A 22 8.82 65.92 18.91
C GLU A 22 7.78 65.69 20.03
N LYS A 23 6.98 66.75 20.26
CA LYS A 23 5.76 66.69 21.06
C LYS A 23 4.77 65.68 20.45
N LEU A 24 4.88 64.43 20.85
CA LEU A 24 3.99 63.37 20.37
C LEU A 24 2.99 62.95 21.44
N GLY A 25 1.70 63.04 21.09
CA GLY A 25 0.58 62.52 21.88
C GLY A 25 0.56 60.99 21.94
N THR A 26 -0.53 60.43 22.46
CA THR A 26 -0.77 58.98 22.67
C THR A 26 -0.69 58.09 21.41
N ASP A 27 -0.36 58.64 20.25
CA ASP A 27 -0.49 57.96 18.96
C ASP A 27 0.84 57.43 18.38
N LEU A 28 2.01 57.77 18.96
CA LEU A 28 3.37 57.43 18.48
C LEU A 28 3.63 57.66 16.97
N GLY A 29 2.70 58.24 16.21
CA GLY A 29 2.80 58.48 14.76
C GLY A 29 2.70 57.23 13.88
N VAL A 30 2.51 56.04 14.45
CA VAL A 30 2.52 54.79 13.67
C VAL A 30 1.13 54.46 13.13
N THR A 31 0.99 54.30 11.82
CA THR A 31 -0.31 54.06 11.14
C THR A 31 -0.23 52.91 10.14
N ASN A 32 -1.41 52.43 9.68
CA ASN A 32 -1.53 51.33 8.70
C ASN A 32 -0.75 50.08 9.06
N VAL A 33 -0.74 49.72 10.36
CA VAL A 33 -0.02 48.54 10.82
C VAL A 33 -0.68 47.28 10.27
N VAL A 34 0.11 46.42 9.63
CA VAL A 34 -0.31 45.09 9.18
C VAL A 34 0.39 44.06 10.05
N LEU A 35 -0.40 43.31 10.82
CA LEU A 35 0.10 42.27 11.70
C LEU A 35 0.18 40.94 10.94
N PRO A 36 1.32 40.24 11.00
CA PRO A 36 1.41 38.90 10.43
C PRO A 36 0.65 37.89 11.30
N ASP A 37 0.15 36.84 10.67
CA ASP A 37 -0.18 35.61 11.38
C ASP A 37 1.12 34.88 11.72
N ILE A 38 1.18 34.33 12.92
CA ILE A 38 2.33 33.60 13.42
C ILE A 38 1.98 32.12 13.47
N SER A 39 2.96 31.26 13.25
CA SER A 39 2.82 29.82 13.43
C SER A 39 4.00 29.28 14.24
N GLU A 40 4.03 27.97 14.50
CA GLU A 40 5.18 27.31 15.13
C GLU A 40 6.48 27.53 14.32
N GLU A 41 6.38 27.71 13.00
CA GLU A 41 7.55 27.98 12.14
C GLU A 41 8.13 29.38 12.35
N SER A 42 7.35 30.30 12.92
CA SER A 42 7.80 31.66 13.22
C SER A 42 8.70 31.73 14.47
N LEU A 43 8.64 30.73 15.36
CA LEU A 43 9.37 30.73 16.63
C LEU A 43 10.88 30.71 16.41
N GLY A 44 11.58 31.73 16.92
CA GLY A 44 13.02 31.90 16.76
C GLY A 44 13.46 32.38 15.38
N THR A 45 12.52 32.89 14.56
CA THR A 45 12.79 33.41 13.21
C THR A 45 12.49 34.91 13.12
N GLU A 46 12.93 35.55 12.05
CA GLU A 46 12.67 36.96 11.81
C GLU A 46 11.26 37.15 11.23
N ILE A 47 10.49 38.07 11.83
CA ILE A 47 9.18 38.48 11.33
C ILE A 47 9.20 39.98 11.04
N THR A 48 8.40 40.41 10.08
CA THR A 48 8.31 41.82 9.68
C THR A 48 6.89 42.34 9.95
N ILE A 49 6.80 43.46 10.66
CA ILE A 49 5.56 44.19 10.90
C ILE A 49 5.59 45.41 9.98
N GLN A 50 4.63 45.50 9.06
CA GLN A 50 4.51 46.66 8.17
C GLN A 50 3.68 47.76 8.82
N GLY A 51 3.93 49.01 8.41
CA GLY A 51 3.22 50.19 8.89
C GLY A 51 3.81 51.46 8.28
N ASN A 52 3.54 52.61 8.87
CA ASN A 52 4.19 53.87 8.52
C ASN A 52 4.53 54.62 9.80
N GLY A 53 5.69 55.26 9.87
CA GLY A 53 6.11 56.12 10.99
C GLY A 53 6.95 55.44 12.07
N PHE A 54 7.54 54.28 11.77
CA PHE A 54 8.56 53.67 12.64
C PHE A 54 9.88 54.45 12.57
N ILE A 55 10.66 54.44 13.65
CA ILE A 55 11.97 55.12 13.74
C ILE A 55 12.99 54.25 14.48
N ASP A 56 14.29 54.48 14.27
CA ASP A 56 15.41 53.63 14.73
C ASP A 56 15.40 53.22 16.22
N CYS A 57 14.76 53.99 17.10
CA CYS A 57 14.68 53.68 18.54
C CYS A 57 13.42 52.90 18.96
N ASP A 58 12.60 52.51 18.00
CA ASP A 58 11.42 51.69 18.23
C ASP A 58 11.79 50.25 18.58
N VAL A 59 11.15 49.74 19.64
CA VAL A 59 11.27 48.35 20.07
C VAL A 59 9.88 47.75 20.14
N LEU A 60 9.74 46.50 19.72
CA LEU A 60 8.50 45.75 19.88
C LEU A 60 8.56 44.79 21.05
N ALA A 61 7.44 44.66 21.77
CA ALA A 61 7.27 43.70 22.85
C ALA A 61 5.94 42.96 22.71
N LEU A 62 5.94 41.70 23.14
CA LEU A 62 4.76 40.87 23.24
C LEU A 62 4.22 40.91 24.68
N SER A 63 2.99 41.39 24.83
CA SER A 63 2.28 41.41 26.11
C SER A 63 1.29 40.25 26.18
N PRO A 64 1.27 39.46 27.25
CA PRO A 64 0.19 38.51 27.52
C PRO A 64 -1.17 39.24 27.59
N LEU A 65 -2.24 38.64 27.05
CA LEU A 65 -3.58 39.25 26.99
C LEU A 65 -4.42 39.04 28.27
N SER A 66 -4.15 37.97 29.02
CA SER A 66 -4.81 37.70 30.30
C SER A 66 -4.10 38.46 31.42
N GLY A 67 -4.85 39.08 32.33
CA GLY A 67 -4.39 39.99 33.41
C GLY A 67 -3.48 39.39 34.49
N GLY A 68 -2.54 38.53 34.11
CA GLY A 68 -1.46 38.01 34.94
C GLY A 68 -0.30 39.01 35.04
N THR A 69 0.50 38.84 36.08
CA THR A 69 1.69 39.66 36.41
C THR A 69 2.92 39.33 35.54
N GLU A 70 2.73 38.68 34.39
CA GLU A 70 3.82 38.27 33.51
C GLU A 70 4.45 39.48 32.82
N GLN A 71 5.77 39.48 32.75
CA GLN A 71 6.52 40.57 32.11
C GLN A 71 6.38 40.51 30.59
N PRO A 72 6.29 41.66 29.90
CA PRO A 72 6.34 41.71 28.44
C PRO A 72 7.63 41.05 27.91
N ILE A 73 7.51 40.32 26.80
CA ILE A 73 8.65 39.71 26.11
C ILE A 73 9.14 40.70 25.07
N TYR A 74 10.27 41.35 25.32
CA TYR A 74 10.91 42.24 24.36
C TYR A 74 11.53 41.43 23.22
N MET A 75 11.24 41.84 21.99
CA MET A 75 11.76 41.17 20.80
C MET A 75 13.06 41.84 20.36
N GLU A 76 14.03 41.04 19.89
CA GLU A 76 15.29 41.55 19.37
C GLU A 76 15.02 42.26 18.04
N THR A 77 15.32 43.56 17.97
CA THR A 77 15.14 44.35 16.76
C THR A 77 16.28 44.08 15.78
N ARG A 78 15.94 43.73 14.54
CA ARG A 78 16.90 43.43 13.47
C ARG A 78 17.06 44.62 12.53
N GLU A 79 15.94 45.20 12.13
CA GLU A 79 15.88 46.31 11.20
C GLU A 79 14.70 47.21 11.55
N VAL A 80 14.89 48.52 11.41
CA VAL A 80 13.82 49.51 11.48
C VAL A 80 13.94 50.41 10.25
N SER A 81 12.83 50.57 9.54
CA SER A 81 12.65 51.50 8.44
C SER A 81 11.37 52.30 8.69
N SER A 82 11.18 53.44 8.03
CA SER A 82 9.96 54.25 8.20
C SER A 82 8.66 53.50 7.91
N ASP A 83 8.71 52.42 7.13
CA ASP A 83 7.56 51.63 6.66
C ASP A 83 7.47 50.20 7.23
N HIS A 84 8.47 49.74 8.00
CA HIS A 84 8.43 48.42 8.63
C HIS A 84 9.43 48.29 9.77
N ILE A 85 9.21 47.28 10.60
CA ILE A 85 10.16 46.85 11.62
C ILE A 85 10.29 45.32 11.57
N THR A 86 11.53 44.84 11.49
CA THR A 86 11.85 43.42 11.49
C THR A 86 12.44 43.04 12.84
N VAL A 87 11.90 42.00 13.45
CA VAL A 87 12.28 41.53 14.78
C VAL A 87 12.46 40.02 14.80
N LEU A 88 13.31 39.52 15.69
CA LEU A 88 13.36 38.10 15.99
C LEU A 88 12.16 37.73 16.87
N TYR A 89 11.24 36.91 16.34
CA TYR A 89 10.13 36.40 17.12
C TYR A 89 10.63 35.37 18.14
N PRO A 90 10.38 35.56 19.44
CA PRO A 90 11.06 34.78 20.47
C PRO A 90 10.52 33.34 20.51
N SER A 91 11.43 32.37 20.64
CA SER A 91 11.07 30.94 20.78
C SER A 91 10.27 30.62 22.05
N THR A 92 10.23 31.56 22.99
CA THR A 92 9.45 31.47 24.24
C THR A 92 8.02 31.99 24.13
N ALA A 93 7.62 32.60 22.99
CA ALA A 93 6.27 33.11 22.78
C ALA A 93 5.28 32.00 22.38
N ASN A 94 4.99 31.11 23.33
CA ASN A 94 4.22 29.88 23.12
C ASN A 94 2.71 29.98 23.36
N LYS A 95 2.17 31.19 23.60
CA LYS A 95 0.72 31.41 23.76
C LYS A 95 0.05 31.64 22.40
N ASP A 96 -1.24 31.32 22.33
CA ASP A 96 -2.05 31.50 21.10
C ASP A 96 -2.21 32.95 20.67
N SER A 97 -1.99 33.91 21.58
CA SER A 97 -2.13 35.32 21.25
C SER A 97 -1.34 36.21 22.20
N TYR A 98 -0.81 37.29 21.63
CA TYR A 98 -0.10 38.34 22.35
C TYR A 98 -0.58 39.71 21.86
N GLY A 99 -0.71 40.66 22.79
CA GLY A 99 -0.80 42.07 22.43
C GLY A 99 0.57 42.53 21.93
N LEU A 100 0.65 43.03 20.71
CA LEU A 100 1.86 43.65 20.18
C LEU A 100 1.94 45.10 20.68
N VAL A 101 3.02 45.43 21.37
CA VAL A 101 3.25 46.75 21.95
C VAL A 101 4.48 47.38 21.34
N LEU A 102 4.33 48.59 20.80
CA LEU A 102 5.43 49.46 20.41
C LEU A 102 5.92 50.25 21.63
N VAL A 103 7.23 50.24 21.85
CA VAL A 103 7.91 50.96 22.93
C VAL A 103 8.87 51.97 22.31
N ARG A 104 8.66 53.26 22.61
CA ARG A 104 9.50 54.38 22.18
C ARG A 104 9.90 55.20 23.41
N GLY A 105 11.11 54.97 23.91
CA GLY A 105 11.56 55.55 25.17
C GLY A 105 10.67 55.11 26.35
N SER A 106 10.01 56.06 27.02
CA SER A 106 9.08 55.79 28.13
C SER A 106 7.62 55.62 27.69
N LYS A 107 7.32 55.75 26.39
CA LYS A 107 5.96 55.66 25.85
C LYS A 107 5.71 54.28 25.27
N MET A 108 4.49 53.80 25.44
CA MET A 108 4.02 52.51 24.91
C MET A 108 2.71 52.68 24.16
N ARG A 109 2.53 51.94 23.06
CA ARG A 109 1.27 51.88 22.29
C ARG A 109 1.00 50.46 21.83
N THR A 110 -0.21 49.96 22.07
CA THR A 110 -0.66 48.69 21.50
C THR A 110 -0.89 48.86 20.00
N LEU A 111 -0.23 48.05 19.19
CA LEU A 111 -0.39 48.01 17.73
C LEU A 111 -1.48 47.03 17.29
N GLY A 112 -1.81 46.06 18.15
CA GLY A 112 -2.93 45.13 17.97
C GLY A 112 -2.63 43.79 18.61
N VAL A 113 -3.27 42.73 18.13
CA VAL A 113 -3.09 41.35 18.64
C VAL A 113 -2.50 40.49 17.53
N ILE A 114 -1.37 39.86 17.83
CA ILE A 114 -0.81 38.79 17.01
C ILE A 114 -1.42 37.48 17.50
N ASN A 115 -1.91 36.66 16.56
CA ASN A 115 -2.43 35.33 16.83
C ASN A 115 -1.48 34.28 16.28
N SER A 116 -1.23 33.23 17.07
CA SER A 116 -0.54 32.03 16.64
C SER A 116 -1.58 31.07 16.06
N THR A 117 -1.57 30.85 14.76
CA THR A 117 -2.58 30.09 14.03
C THR A 117 -1.97 29.01 13.15
N VAL A 118 -2.72 27.94 12.91
CA VAL A 118 -2.23 26.77 12.15
C VAL A 118 -2.95 26.58 10.82
N GLY A 119 -4.11 27.21 10.65
CA GLY A 119 -4.92 27.14 9.44
C GLY A 119 -6.23 27.88 9.61
N VAL A 120 -7.16 27.62 8.70
CA VAL A 120 -8.51 28.18 8.73
C VAL A 120 -9.54 27.06 8.77
N MET A 121 -10.71 27.37 9.30
CA MET A 121 -11.89 26.50 9.29
C MET A 121 -13.07 27.35 8.86
N PRO A 122 -13.45 27.40 7.58
CA PRO A 122 -14.45 28.33 7.07
C PRO A 122 -15.90 28.05 7.50
N ASP A 123 -16.24 26.80 7.79
CA ASP A 123 -17.60 26.42 8.22
C ASP A 123 -17.89 26.90 9.65
N GLU A 124 -18.84 27.84 9.78
CA GLU A 124 -19.21 28.43 11.07
C GLU A 124 -19.81 27.39 12.03
N ASN A 125 -20.61 26.46 11.52
CA ASN A 125 -21.26 25.45 12.35
C ASN A 125 -20.24 24.45 12.92
N LEU A 126 -19.24 24.06 12.13
CA LEU A 126 -18.14 23.22 12.58
C LEU A 126 -17.29 23.95 13.63
N ARG A 127 -16.93 25.23 13.39
CA ARG A 127 -16.24 26.05 14.40
C ARG A 127 -17.02 26.13 15.70
N ASN A 128 -18.33 26.36 15.62
CA ASN A 128 -19.22 26.43 16.79
C ASN A 128 -19.28 25.10 17.55
N ALA A 129 -19.36 23.97 16.83
CA ALA A 129 -19.35 22.64 17.44
C ALA A 129 -18.04 22.36 18.20
N LEU A 130 -16.90 22.68 17.59
CA LEU A 130 -15.59 22.49 18.22
C LEU A 130 -15.34 23.49 19.37
N SER A 131 -15.82 24.73 19.24
CA SER A 131 -15.73 25.75 20.32
C SER A 131 -16.51 25.36 21.57
N ALA A 132 -17.60 24.59 21.42
CA ALA A 132 -18.37 24.07 22.54
C ALA A 132 -17.61 22.99 23.32
N LEU A 133 -16.73 22.25 22.66
CA LEU A 133 -15.87 21.24 23.28
C LEU A 133 -14.59 21.86 23.87
N PHE A 134 -14.00 22.81 23.14
CA PHE A 134 -12.76 23.47 23.49
C PHE A 134 -12.90 24.98 23.31
N PRO A 135 -13.13 25.73 24.40
CA PRO A 135 -13.21 27.19 24.33
C PRO A 135 -11.90 27.80 23.80
N ASP A 136 -12.01 28.95 23.13
CA ASP A 136 -10.90 29.82 22.67
C ASP A 136 -9.97 29.27 21.58
N ILE A 137 -10.25 28.10 20.99
CA ILE A 137 -9.41 27.49 19.93
C ILE A 137 -9.56 28.14 18.54
N PHE A 138 -10.41 29.17 18.39
CA PHE A 138 -10.57 29.92 17.14
C PHE A 138 -10.46 31.43 17.36
N LYS A 139 -10.01 32.14 16.31
CA LYS A 139 -10.01 33.61 16.18
C LYS A 139 -10.63 33.99 14.84
N GLY A 140 -11.95 34.18 14.83
CA GLY A 140 -12.71 34.24 13.58
C GLY A 140 -12.65 32.87 12.89
N GLU A 141 -12.24 32.84 11.63
CA GLU A 141 -12.06 31.60 10.88
C GLU A 141 -10.73 30.89 11.16
N LYS A 142 -9.77 31.58 11.81
CA LYS A 142 -8.44 31.05 12.05
C LYS A 142 -8.41 30.08 13.23
N ILE A 143 -7.68 28.98 13.08
CA ILE A 143 -7.48 27.94 14.09
C ILE A 143 -6.28 28.31 14.95
N SER A 144 -6.47 28.46 16.26
CA SER A 144 -5.39 28.72 17.22
C SER A 144 -4.39 27.56 17.25
N SER A 145 -3.10 27.84 17.50
CA SER A 145 -2.06 26.81 17.49
C SER A 145 -2.24 25.74 18.57
N SER A 146 -2.79 26.10 19.72
CA SER A 146 -3.16 25.17 20.79
C SER A 146 -4.19 24.11 20.35
N ALA A 147 -4.98 24.36 19.30
CA ALA A 147 -5.98 23.44 18.79
C ALA A 147 -5.38 22.09 18.37
N LYS A 148 -4.11 22.07 17.93
CA LYS A 148 -3.38 20.83 17.57
C LYS A 148 -3.27 19.84 18.74
N TYR A 149 -3.31 20.35 19.96
CA TYR A 149 -3.06 19.58 21.18
C TYR A 149 -4.34 19.16 21.91
N VAL A 150 -5.52 19.52 21.38
CA VAL A 150 -6.78 19.07 21.98
C VAL A 150 -6.92 17.56 21.84
N THR A 151 -7.53 16.96 22.85
CA THR A 151 -7.75 15.52 22.93
C THR A 151 -9.23 15.21 22.95
N PHE A 152 -9.65 14.29 22.10
CA PHE A 152 -11.00 13.77 22.08
C PHE A 152 -11.06 12.48 22.90
N THR A 153 -12.11 12.31 23.71
CA THR A 153 -12.34 11.07 24.46
C THR A 153 -12.42 9.90 23.48
N ASP A 154 -11.55 8.90 23.68
CA ASP A 154 -11.38 7.74 22.79
C ASP A 154 -11.14 8.09 21.31
N GLY A 155 -10.63 9.30 21.04
CA GLY A 155 -10.42 9.83 19.69
C GLY A 155 -11.71 10.14 18.92
N THR A 156 -12.86 10.25 19.59
CA THR A 156 -14.17 10.41 18.93
C THR A 156 -14.58 11.88 18.82
N LEU A 157 -14.85 12.32 17.59
CA LEU A 157 -15.53 13.59 17.31
C LEU A 157 -16.93 13.31 16.75
N ASP A 158 -17.96 13.73 17.49
CA ASP A 158 -19.35 13.72 17.04
C ASP A 158 -19.83 15.14 16.74
N ILE A 159 -20.14 15.38 15.47
CA ILE A 159 -20.63 16.64 14.91
C ILE A 159 -21.95 16.43 14.15
N SER A 160 -22.73 15.42 14.55
CA SER A 160 -24.02 15.11 13.93
C SER A 160 -25.05 16.22 14.14
N ASP A 161 -25.93 16.41 13.15
CA ASP A 161 -27.08 17.33 13.20
C ASP A 161 -26.69 18.80 13.47
N LYS A 162 -25.59 19.27 12.87
CA LYS A 162 -25.06 20.62 13.09
C LYS A 162 -25.20 21.54 11.88
N ASN A 163 -25.82 21.09 10.79
CA ASN A 163 -25.89 21.83 9.51
C ASN A 163 -24.50 22.22 8.99
N ILE A 164 -23.53 21.31 9.16
CA ILE A 164 -22.16 21.48 8.64
C ILE A 164 -22.16 21.17 7.15
N THR A 165 -21.42 21.95 6.38
CA THR A 165 -21.29 21.84 4.93
C THR A 165 -19.85 21.54 4.48
N SER A 166 -18.86 21.92 5.29
CA SER A 166 -17.45 21.65 5.02
C SER A 166 -16.71 21.15 6.27
N LEU A 167 -15.79 20.20 6.05
CA LEU A 167 -14.87 19.68 7.07
C LEU A 167 -13.46 20.29 6.96
N GLU A 168 -13.27 21.29 6.10
CA GLU A 168 -12.01 22.02 5.97
C GLU A 168 -11.53 22.56 7.32
N GLY A 169 -10.25 22.36 7.62
CA GLY A 169 -9.64 22.68 8.90
C GLY A 169 -9.60 21.51 9.89
N LEU A 170 -10.32 20.40 9.67
CA LEU A 170 -10.18 19.21 10.51
C LEU A 170 -8.83 18.52 10.35
N GLU A 171 -8.09 18.75 9.26
CA GLU A 171 -6.74 18.22 9.05
C GLU A 171 -5.76 18.60 10.18
N TYR A 172 -5.98 19.73 10.87
CA TYR A 172 -5.16 20.19 11.99
C TYR A 172 -5.45 19.47 13.33
N PHE A 173 -6.50 18.64 13.39
CA PHE A 173 -6.92 17.89 14.58
C PHE A 173 -6.49 16.43 14.46
N SER A 174 -5.19 16.19 14.66
CA SER A 174 -4.51 14.91 14.40
C SER A 174 -4.92 13.75 15.33
N ASN A 175 -5.58 14.03 16.46
CA ASN A 175 -6.00 13.03 17.44
C ASN A 175 -7.38 12.41 17.17
N ILE A 176 -8.09 12.85 16.13
CA ILE A 176 -9.37 12.24 15.73
C ILE A 176 -9.08 10.86 15.14
N ARG A 177 -9.74 9.83 15.68
CA ARG A 177 -9.71 8.44 15.21
C ARG A 177 -11.10 7.95 14.81
N LYS A 178 -12.16 8.51 15.38
CA LYS A 178 -13.54 8.19 15.03
C LYS A 178 -14.28 9.47 14.70
N LEU A 179 -14.88 9.54 13.52
CA LEU A 179 -15.66 10.69 13.08
C LEU A 179 -17.12 10.28 12.88
N ILE A 180 -18.01 10.96 13.59
CA ILE A 180 -19.46 10.81 13.47
C ILE A 180 -19.99 12.17 12.98
N CYS A 181 -20.46 12.23 11.74
CA CYS A 181 -20.85 13.48 11.08
C CYS A 181 -22.22 13.37 10.39
N ASN A 182 -23.11 12.57 10.98
CA ASN A 182 -24.43 12.28 10.41
C ASN A 182 -25.29 13.52 10.23
N ASN A 183 -26.22 13.45 9.27
CA ASN A 183 -27.27 14.46 9.06
C ASN A 183 -26.69 15.87 8.88
N ASN A 184 -25.69 15.99 8.01
CA ASN A 184 -25.04 17.24 7.61
C ASN A 184 -24.93 17.28 6.08
N ASP A 185 -24.79 18.45 5.46
CA ASP A 185 -24.67 18.56 4.00
C ASP A 185 -23.20 18.57 3.54
N ILE A 186 -22.42 17.62 4.08
CA ILE A 186 -20.99 17.48 3.80
C ILE A 186 -20.83 16.77 2.45
N SER A 187 -20.16 17.42 1.50
CA SER A 187 -19.96 16.90 0.14
C SER A 187 -18.68 16.07 -0.03
N GLU A 188 -17.68 16.29 0.83
CA GLU A 188 -16.39 15.61 0.82
C GLU A 188 -15.78 15.49 2.22
N ILE A 189 -14.92 14.49 2.42
CA ILE A 189 -14.11 14.33 3.63
C ILE A 189 -12.64 14.49 3.23
N PRO A 190 -11.86 15.37 3.90
CA PRO A 190 -10.45 15.56 3.59
C PRO A 190 -9.65 14.26 3.69
N ALA A 191 -8.74 14.02 2.74
CA ALA A 191 -7.97 12.78 2.65
C ALA A 191 -7.09 12.54 3.89
N GLU A 192 -6.51 13.60 4.44
CA GLU A 192 -5.70 13.61 5.66
C GLU A 192 -6.52 13.20 6.88
N VAL A 193 -7.82 13.48 6.88
CA VAL A 193 -8.75 13.00 7.91
C VAL A 193 -9.00 11.52 7.70
N LEU A 194 -9.38 11.10 6.49
CA LEU A 194 -9.68 9.69 6.17
C LEU A 194 -8.52 8.72 6.48
N SER A 195 -7.29 9.14 6.20
CA SER A 195 -6.07 8.31 6.35
C SER A 195 -5.71 7.93 7.78
N ARG A 196 -6.33 8.58 8.77
CA ARG A 196 -6.09 8.32 10.21
C ARG A 196 -7.31 7.78 10.95
N LEU A 197 -8.48 7.73 10.32
CA LEU A 197 -9.69 7.23 10.97
C LEU A 197 -9.63 5.70 11.11
N SER A 198 -10.09 5.22 12.25
CA SER A 198 -10.48 3.82 12.46
C SER A 198 -11.97 3.60 12.21
N GLU A 199 -12.79 4.63 12.43
CA GLU A 199 -14.24 4.56 12.21
C GLU A 199 -14.76 5.86 11.58
N LEU A 200 -15.57 5.73 10.53
CA LEU A 200 -16.28 6.82 9.90
C LEU A 200 -17.78 6.52 9.85
N THR A 201 -18.58 7.46 10.32
CA THR A 201 -20.04 7.47 10.20
C THR A 201 -20.47 8.82 9.62
N ALA A 202 -21.01 8.78 8.41
CA ALA A 202 -21.41 9.95 7.61
C ALA A 202 -22.78 9.70 6.96
N GLN A 203 -23.75 9.27 7.77
CA GLN A 203 -25.09 8.92 7.32
C GLN A 203 -25.88 10.18 6.92
N ASN A 204 -26.73 10.03 5.90
CA ASN A 204 -27.59 11.09 5.37
C ASN A 204 -26.80 12.37 5.08
N THR A 205 -25.65 12.24 4.42
CA THR A 205 -24.79 13.36 4.04
C THR A 205 -24.89 13.69 2.55
N GLY A 206 -24.36 14.86 2.18
CA GLY A 206 -24.24 15.32 0.80
C GLY A 206 -23.09 14.67 0.01
N LEU A 207 -22.48 13.59 0.52
CA LEU A 207 -21.29 12.99 -0.06
C LEU A 207 -21.54 12.58 -1.51
N SER A 208 -20.75 13.14 -2.41
CA SER A 208 -20.76 12.82 -3.84
C SER A 208 -19.51 12.09 -4.30
N LYS A 209 -18.42 12.19 -3.52
CA LYS A 209 -17.15 11.48 -3.71
C LYS A 209 -16.60 11.03 -2.37
N LEU A 210 -16.03 9.82 -2.33
CA LEU A 210 -15.29 9.31 -1.17
C LEU A 210 -14.14 8.43 -1.65
N GLU A 211 -12.92 8.98 -1.64
CA GLU A 211 -11.70 8.27 -2.05
C GLU A 211 -10.98 7.76 -0.81
N LEU A 212 -11.14 6.47 -0.53
CA LEU A 212 -10.70 5.87 0.73
C LEU A 212 -9.24 5.42 0.72
N ALA A 213 -8.77 4.92 -0.42
CA ALA A 213 -7.45 4.32 -0.59
C ALA A 213 -7.06 4.16 -2.07
N THR A 214 -5.77 4.05 -2.34
CA THR A 214 -5.21 3.70 -3.67
C THR A 214 -4.10 2.67 -3.53
N ALA A 215 -3.60 2.12 -4.64
CA ALA A 215 -2.45 1.21 -4.63
C ALA A 215 -1.20 1.84 -3.99
N GLU A 216 -0.96 3.13 -4.27
CA GLU A 216 0.20 3.88 -3.76
C GLU A 216 -0.01 4.35 -2.31
N HIS A 217 -1.27 4.52 -1.90
CA HIS A 217 -1.65 4.99 -0.57
C HIS A 217 -2.80 4.11 -0.01
N PRO A 218 -2.50 2.88 0.43
CA PRO A 218 -3.51 2.00 0.99
C PRO A 218 -3.99 2.51 2.34
N ASN A 219 -5.26 2.27 2.66
CA ASN A 219 -5.82 2.58 3.97
C ASN A 219 -5.65 1.39 4.90
N SER A 220 -4.83 1.56 5.92
CA SER A 220 -4.50 0.53 6.91
C SER A 220 -5.03 0.82 8.31
N THR A 221 -5.93 1.80 8.45
CA THR A 221 -6.48 2.20 9.75
C THR A 221 -7.98 2.03 9.83
N LEU A 222 -8.71 2.23 8.73
CA LEU A 222 -10.16 2.23 8.70
C LEU A 222 -10.70 0.81 8.88
N VAL A 223 -11.46 0.60 9.95
CA VAL A 223 -12.08 -0.68 10.33
C VAL A 223 -13.58 -0.66 10.06
N SER A 224 -14.23 0.49 10.24
CA SER A 224 -15.68 0.64 10.07
C SER A 224 -16.04 1.87 9.25
N LEU A 225 -16.89 1.67 8.23
CA LEU A 225 -17.44 2.72 7.39
C LEU A 225 -18.96 2.61 7.33
N ASN A 226 -19.67 3.66 7.71
CA ASN A 226 -21.12 3.78 7.50
C ASN A 226 -21.45 5.10 6.81
N ILE A 227 -22.02 5.00 5.62
CA ILE A 227 -22.41 6.11 4.74
C ILE A 227 -23.87 6.00 4.31
N ASP A 228 -24.70 5.30 5.09
CA ASP A 228 -26.11 5.07 4.77
C ASP A 228 -26.85 6.37 4.41
N GLY A 229 -27.68 6.35 3.38
CA GLY A 229 -28.46 7.52 2.96
C GLY A 229 -27.67 8.60 2.22
N SER A 230 -26.39 8.37 1.90
CA SER A 230 -25.59 9.26 1.04
C SER A 230 -26.02 9.13 -0.42
N THR A 231 -27.18 9.70 -0.76
CA THR A 231 -27.85 9.47 -2.05
C THR A 231 -27.14 10.07 -3.27
N GLN A 232 -26.13 10.92 -3.08
CA GLN A 232 -25.32 11.50 -4.15
C GLN A 232 -24.07 10.65 -4.46
N LEU A 233 -23.77 9.64 -3.64
CA LEU A 233 -22.60 8.80 -3.80
C LEU A 233 -22.91 7.63 -4.73
N GLU A 234 -22.22 7.59 -5.87
CA GLU A 234 -22.44 6.57 -6.92
C GLU A 234 -21.34 5.49 -6.94
N SER A 235 -20.21 5.69 -6.27
CA SER A 235 -19.08 4.77 -6.35
C SER A 235 -18.35 4.67 -5.02
N ILE A 236 -18.00 3.45 -4.62
CA ILE A 236 -17.13 3.15 -3.49
C ILE A 236 -16.14 2.06 -3.89
N ASP A 237 -14.87 2.26 -3.56
CA ASP A 237 -13.81 1.28 -3.75
C ASP A 237 -13.14 0.98 -2.39
N LEU A 238 -13.24 -0.26 -1.93
CA LEU A 238 -12.63 -0.77 -0.70
C LEU A 238 -11.42 -1.67 -0.96
N TYR A 239 -11.01 -1.85 -2.23
CA TYR A 239 -9.96 -2.78 -2.61
C TYR A 239 -8.65 -2.56 -1.84
N TYR A 240 -8.29 -1.29 -1.63
CA TYR A 240 -7.08 -0.88 -0.94
C TYR A 240 -7.29 -0.55 0.55
N CYS A 241 -8.43 -0.95 1.13
CA CYS A 241 -8.76 -0.76 2.55
C CYS A 241 -8.48 -2.05 3.34
N TYR A 242 -7.23 -2.24 3.76
CA TYR A 242 -6.72 -3.54 4.23
C TYR A 242 -7.25 -3.96 5.61
N THR A 243 -7.79 -3.03 6.39
CA THR A 243 -8.30 -3.26 7.74
C THR A 243 -9.82 -3.22 7.85
N ILE A 244 -10.54 -3.03 6.74
CA ILE A 244 -12.00 -2.86 6.79
C ILE A 244 -12.68 -4.17 7.23
N GLU A 245 -13.50 -4.08 8.27
CA GLU A 245 -14.27 -5.19 8.84
C GLU A 245 -15.78 -4.92 8.84
N ARG A 246 -16.20 -3.65 8.72
CA ARG A 246 -17.60 -3.25 8.69
C ARG A 246 -17.84 -2.16 7.64
N PHE A 247 -18.87 -2.35 6.83
CA PHE A 247 -19.25 -1.44 5.77
C PHE A 247 -20.77 -1.39 5.62
N SER A 248 -21.33 -0.17 5.68
CA SER A 248 -22.74 0.08 5.38
C SER A 248 -22.89 1.23 4.40
N ALA A 249 -23.58 0.97 3.29
CA ALA A 249 -23.99 1.93 2.27
C ALA A 249 -25.44 1.67 1.81
N LEU A 250 -26.33 1.47 2.78
CA LEU A 250 -27.76 1.32 2.54
C LEU A 250 -28.35 2.64 2.04
N ASN A 251 -29.36 2.56 1.19
CA ASN A 251 -30.06 3.74 0.65
C ASN A 251 -29.11 4.75 -0.06
N CYS A 252 -27.95 4.29 -0.52
CA CYS A 252 -27.09 5.03 -1.44
C CYS A 252 -27.55 4.78 -2.90
N LYS A 253 -26.98 5.52 -3.86
CA LYS A 253 -27.26 5.32 -5.29
C LYS A 253 -26.05 4.74 -6.02
N LEU A 254 -25.43 3.73 -5.41
CA LEU A 254 -24.23 3.11 -5.97
C LEU A 254 -24.49 2.52 -7.35
N VAL A 255 -23.60 2.81 -8.29
CA VAL A 255 -23.46 2.12 -9.57
C VAL A 255 -22.15 1.34 -9.62
N TYR A 256 -21.21 1.63 -8.73
CA TYR A 256 -19.97 0.87 -8.59
C TYR A 256 -19.70 0.56 -7.12
N LEU A 257 -19.32 -0.68 -6.84
CA LEU A 257 -18.80 -1.09 -5.55
C LEU A 257 -17.72 -2.17 -5.72
N ASP A 258 -16.53 -1.94 -5.17
CA ASP A 258 -15.49 -2.96 -5.05
C ASP A 258 -15.25 -3.29 -3.58
N VAL A 259 -15.55 -4.54 -3.21
CA VAL A 259 -15.37 -5.07 -1.84
C VAL A 259 -14.37 -6.24 -1.80
N ARG A 260 -13.57 -6.41 -2.86
CA ARG A 260 -12.47 -7.38 -2.85
C ARG A 260 -11.48 -6.98 -1.76
N ASN A 261 -10.95 -7.96 -1.03
CA ASN A 261 -10.00 -7.69 0.05
C ASN A 261 -8.91 -8.76 0.04
N TYR A 262 -8.08 -8.70 -1.01
CA TYR A 262 -6.98 -9.62 -1.30
C TYR A 262 -5.88 -9.66 -0.23
N HIS A 263 -5.88 -8.73 0.72
CA HIS A 263 -4.77 -8.53 1.65
C HIS A 263 -4.94 -9.24 3.00
N SER A 264 -6.06 -9.93 3.22
CA SER A 264 -6.25 -10.80 4.38
C SER A 264 -5.80 -12.24 4.10
N ILE A 265 -4.59 -12.56 4.55
CA ILE A 265 -3.89 -13.85 4.42
C ILE A 265 -4.59 -15.04 5.10
N TYR A 266 -5.68 -14.81 5.86
CA TYR A 266 -6.40 -15.85 6.62
C TYR A 266 -7.80 -16.15 6.06
N GLY A 267 -8.07 -15.78 4.81
CA GLY A 267 -9.41 -15.81 4.25
C GLY A 267 -10.21 -14.68 4.88
N GLY A 268 -10.09 -13.48 4.30
CA GLY A 268 -10.91 -12.28 4.55
C GLY A 268 -11.18 -11.92 6.01
N CYS A 269 -10.82 -10.71 6.45
CA CYS A 269 -11.30 -10.12 7.71
C CYS A 269 -12.84 -9.88 7.74
N LEU A 270 -13.56 -10.51 6.82
CA LEU A 270 -14.97 -10.38 6.54
C LEU A 270 -15.67 -11.49 7.31
N ASN A 271 -16.01 -11.25 8.58
CA ASN A 271 -16.71 -12.26 9.36
C ASN A 271 -18.10 -12.53 8.75
N TYR A 272 -18.36 -13.79 8.41
CA TYR A 272 -19.43 -14.28 7.52
C TYR A 272 -20.84 -14.30 8.14
N ASN A 273 -21.25 -13.25 8.84
CA ASN A 273 -22.58 -13.16 9.45
C ASN A 273 -23.28 -11.80 9.19
N SER A 274 -24.29 -11.85 8.30
CA SER A 274 -25.37 -10.95 7.85
C SER A 274 -25.41 -9.43 8.10
N THR A 275 -24.67 -8.82 9.03
CA THR A 275 -24.89 -7.39 9.36
C THR A 275 -23.72 -6.46 9.20
N ASP A 276 -22.49 -6.97 9.12
CA ASP A 276 -21.30 -6.12 9.04
C ASP A 276 -21.09 -5.53 7.64
N PHE A 277 -21.62 -6.16 6.58
CA PHE A 277 -21.57 -5.66 5.21
C PHE A 277 -22.97 -5.51 4.63
N LYS A 278 -23.39 -4.28 4.37
CA LYS A 278 -24.70 -3.94 3.79
C LYS A 278 -24.56 -2.82 2.78
N PHE A 279 -25.23 -2.96 1.65
CA PHE A 279 -25.25 -1.94 0.61
C PHE A 279 -26.51 -2.02 -0.24
N THR A 280 -26.83 -0.92 -0.89
CA THR A 280 -27.90 -0.85 -1.88
C THR A 280 -27.36 -0.22 -3.15
N PHE A 281 -27.58 -0.86 -4.29
CA PHE A 281 -27.30 -0.28 -5.60
C PHE A 281 -28.48 0.58 -6.07
N SER A 282 -28.19 1.54 -6.92
CA SER A 282 -29.20 2.32 -7.63
C SER A 282 -30.15 1.42 -8.43
N ASP A 283 -31.45 1.73 -8.40
CA ASP A 283 -32.47 1.10 -9.25
C ASP A 283 -32.45 1.63 -10.70
N ASP A 284 -31.59 2.61 -11.01
CA ASP A 284 -31.44 3.17 -12.34
C ASP A 284 -30.75 2.18 -13.30
N ALA A 285 -31.56 1.38 -13.99
CA ALA A 285 -31.11 0.41 -14.98
C ALA A 285 -30.54 1.03 -16.26
N SER A 286 -30.59 2.36 -16.44
CA SER A 286 -29.94 3.03 -17.57
C SER A 286 -28.42 3.16 -17.39
N LYS A 287 -27.94 3.04 -16.15
CA LYS A 287 -26.52 3.04 -15.82
C LYS A 287 -25.97 1.62 -15.77
N GLU A 288 -24.75 1.45 -16.27
CA GLU A 288 -23.99 0.23 -15.98
C GLU A 288 -23.73 0.17 -14.48
N ARG A 289 -24.09 -0.97 -13.86
CA ARG A 289 -23.95 -1.18 -12.43
C ARG A 289 -23.07 -2.40 -12.19
N LEU A 290 -22.02 -2.22 -11.41
CA LEU A 290 -20.96 -3.20 -11.23
C LEU A 290 -20.63 -3.40 -9.74
N LEU A 291 -20.69 -4.65 -9.30
CA LEU A 291 -20.22 -5.11 -8.01
C LEU A 291 -19.05 -6.06 -8.21
N LYS A 292 -17.90 -5.74 -7.61
CA LYS A 292 -16.74 -6.63 -7.53
C LYS A 292 -16.61 -7.19 -6.13
N MET A 293 -16.48 -8.50 -6.01
CA MET A 293 -16.36 -9.18 -4.73
C MET A 293 -15.50 -10.43 -4.84
N GLU A 294 -15.10 -11.00 -3.71
CA GLU A 294 -14.53 -12.34 -3.68
C GLU A 294 -15.65 -13.39 -3.87
N SER A 295 -15.42 -14.44 -4.67
CA SER A 295 -16.47 -15.39 -5.09
C SER A 295 -17.04 -16.23 -3.94
N TRP A 296 -16.23 -16.53 -2.94
CA TRP A 296 -16.64 -17.27 -1.74
C TRP A 296 -17.68 -16.55 -0.87
N TRP A 297 -17.95 -15.26 -1.11
CA TRP A 297 -19.11 -14.59 -0.49
C TRP A 297 -20.43 -15.27 -0.86
N MET A 298 -20.47 -15.93 -2.02
CA MET A 298 -21.61 -16.73 -2.48
C MET A 298 -21.73 -18.10 -1.79
N ASP A 299 -20.67 -18.59 -1.16
CA ASP A 299 -20.61 -19.88 -0.45
C ASP A 299 -21.01 -19.80 1.02
N SER A 300 -21.16 -18.58 1.55
CA SER A 300 -21.61 -18.35 2.92
C SER A 300 -23.12 -18.62 3.08
N TYR A 301 -23.57 -18.83 4.33
CA TYR A 301 -24.88 -19.38 4.79
C TYR A 301 -26.19 -18.72 4.25
N TYR A 302 -26.14 -17.82 3.26
CA TYR A 302 -27.20 -16.91 2.84
C TYR A 302 -27.75 -17.18 1.44
N SER A 303 -27.99 -18.45 1.10
CA SER A 303 -28.49 -18.88 -0.20
C SER A 303 -29.86 -18.33 -0.64
N ASN A 304 -30.44 -17.30 0.01
CA ASN A 304 -31.72 -16.67 -0.39
C ASN A 304 -31.93 -15.16 -0.06
N SER A 305 -31.02 -14.41 0.59
CA SER A 305 -31.30 -13.00 0.99
C SER A 305 -30.05 -12.15 1.26
N GLY A 306 -30.12 -10.83 1.04
CA GLY A 306 -29.09 -9.84 1.43
C GLY A 306 -28.64 -8.94 0.28
N SER A 307 -27.76 -7.97 0.56
CA SER A 307 -27.36 -6.93 -0.40
C SER A 307 -26.82 -7.45 -1.74
N ILE A 308 -26.11 -8.58 -1.74
CA ILE A 308 -25.64 -9.23 -2.98
C ILE A 308 -26.82 -9.76 -3.80
N VAL A 309 -27.72 -10.50 -3.14
CA VAL A 309 -28.91 -11.08 -3.78
C VAL A 309 -29.81 -9.98 -4.32
N ASP A 310 -29.98 -8.89 -3.57
CA ASP A 310 -30.76 -7.73 -3.98
C ASP A 310 -30.12 -7.04 -5.19
N ALA A 311 -28.79 -6.86 -5.20
CA ALA A 311 -28.07 -6.32 -6.35
C ALA A 311 -28.28 -7.18 -7.60
N ILE A 312 -28.13 -8.51 -7.49
CA ILE A 312 -28.36 -9.45 -8.59
C ILE A 312 -29.80 -9.38 -9.10
N ASN A 313 -30.79 -9.40 -8.20
CA ASN A 313 -32.20 -9.31 -8.56
C ASN A 313 -32.55 -7.98 -9.25
N ASN A 314 -31.84 -6.90 -8.92
CA ASN A 314 -31.96 -5.59 -9.56
C ASN A 314 -31.15 -5.46 -10.85
N GLY A 315 -30.52 -6.54 -11.34
CA GLY A 315 -29.79 -6.57 -12.60
C GLY A 315 -28.42 -5.90 -12.54
N VAL A 316 -27.80 -5.81 -11.37
CA VAL A 316 -26.40 -5.39 -11.21
C VAL A 316 -25.49 -6.50 -11.73
N THR A 317 -24.48 -6.13 -12.51
CA THR A 317 -23.42 -7.06 -12.94
C THR A 317 -22.53 -7.37 -11.75
N VAL A 318 -22.36 -8.65 -11.44
CA VAL A 318 -21.50 -9.09 -10.34
C VAL A 318 -20.28 -9.85 -10.88
N GLU A 319 -19.10 -9.33 -10.55
CA GLU A 319 -17.82 -9.96 -10.83
C GLU A 319 -17.28 -10.62 -9.55
N GLY A 320 -17.16 -11.94 -9.60
CA GLY A 320 -16.52 -12.72 -8.54
C GLY A 320 -15.04 -12.92 -8.83
N TYR A 321 -14.19 -12.72 -7.85
CA TYR A 321 -12.75 -12.96 -7.93
C TYR A 321 -12.34 -14.01 -6.89
N ASP A 322 -11.34 -14.83 -7.18
CA ASP A 322 -10.96 -15.94 -6.30
C ASP A 322 -9.52 -16.38 -6.51
N TRP A 323 -8.96 -17.02 -5.49
CA TRP A 323 -7.75 -17.83 -5.58
C TRP A 323 -8.15 -19.30 -5.72
N MET A 324 -8.45 -19.70 -6.96
CA MET A 324 -8.39 -21.08 -7.45
C MET A 324 -8.66 -22.18 -6.40
N HIS A 325 -9.87 -22.23 -5.83
CA HIS A 325 -10.31 -23.35 -5.00
C HIS A 325 -11.60 -23.95 -5.57
N ASP A 326 -11.46 -24.83 -6.56
CA ASP A 326 -12.57 -25.67 -7.02
C ASP A 326 -12.43 -27.05 -6.38
N TYR A 327 -13.31 -27.39 -5.44
CA TYR A 327 -13.53 -28.77 -5.01
C TYR A 327 -14.58 -29.41 -5.93
N PRO A 328 -14.24 -30.46 -6.70
CA PRO A 328 -15.25 -31.27 -7.34
C PRO A 328 -15.95 -32.15 -6.28
N ASP A 329 -17.24 -32.44 -6.44
CA ASP A 329 -17.79 -33.58 -5.71
C ASP A 329 -17.23 -34.90 -6.22
N GLY A 330 -17.47 -35.97 -5.46
CA GLY A 330 -17.16 -37.35 -5.86
C GLY A 330 -17.83 -37.83 -7.16
N ASN A 331 -18.52 -36.95 -7.92
CA ASN A 331 -19.07 -37.20 -9.25
C ASN A 331 -18.42 -36.34 -10.34
N ASN A 332 -17.27 -35.69 -10.09
CA ASN A 332 -16.55 -34.84 -11.04
C ASN A 332 -17.30 -33.57 -11.47
N ASN A 333 -18.26 -33.10 -10.67
CA ASN A 333 -18.88 -31.79 -10.89
C ASN A 333 -18.13 -30.71 -10.11
N TYR A 334 -17.63 -29.70 -10.83
CA TYR A 334 -17.00 -28.52 -10.26
C TYR A 334 -18.09 -27.56 -9.75
N TYR A 335 -18.22 -27.38 -8.43
CA TYR A 335 -19.21 -26.46 -7.87
C TYR A 335 -18.63 -25.06 -7.64
N TYR A 336 -19.17 -24.09 -8.38
CA TYR A 336 -18.87 -22.66 -8.26
C TYR A 336 -19.77 -21.95 -7.25
N SER A 337 -19.92 -22.48 -6.03
CA SER A 337 -21.00 -22.17 -5.07
C SER A 337 -22.35 -22.80 -5.37
N TYR A 338 -23.09 -23.17 -4.32
CA TYR A 338 -24.44 -23.74 -4.42
C TYR A 338 -25.49 -22.63 -4.60
N GLY A 339 -26.25 -22.55 -5.70
CA GLY A 339 -27.47 -21.74 -5.72
C GLY A 339 -28.04 -21.24 -7.04
N LYS A 340 -29.16 -20.51 -6.94
CA LYS A 340 -29.98 -19.96 -8.04
C LYS A 340 -29.27 -18.85 -8.85
N TYR A 341 -28.30 -18.16 -8.25
CA TYR A 341 -27.67 -16.95 -8.79
C TYR A 341 -26.35 -17.20 -9.55
N GLN A 342 -25.97 -18.47 -9.77
CA GLN A 342 -24.79 -18.85 -10.57
C GLN A 342 -24.78 -18.26 -11.99
N LYS A 343 -25.96 -18.02 -12.60
CA LYS A 343 -26.06 -17.57 -14.00
C LYS A 343 -25.74 -16.09 -14.23
N THR A 344 -25.63 -15.30 -13.17
CA THR A 344 -25.34 -13.86 -13.24
C THR A 344 -23.92 -13.50 -12.84
N LEU A 345 -23.17 -14.45 -12.26
CA LEU A 345 -21.80 -14.26 -11.83
C LEU A 345 -20.82 -14.65 -12.93
N LYS A 346 -19.88 -13.76 -13.21
CA LYS A 346 -18.72 -14.04 -14.05
C LYS A 346 -17.46 -14.02 -13.18
N LYS A 347 -16.60 -15.03 -13.34
CA LYS A 347 -15.33 -15.14 -12.60
C LYS A 347 -14.21 -14.52 -13.42
N TYR A 348 -13.61 -13.46 -12.91
CA TYR A 348 -12.54 -12.75 -13.62
C TYR A 348 -11.17 -12.93 -12.97
N GLY A 349 -10.15 -12.83 -13.80
CA GLY A 349 -8.75 -12.80 -13.44
C GLY A 349 -8.08 -11.62 -14.11
N GLU A 350 -7.04 -11.09 -13.46
CA GLU A 350 -6.24 -10.00 -14.00
C GLU A 350 -4.93 -10.57 -14.56
N ILE A 351 -4.52 -10.08 -15.73
CA ILE A 351 -3.23 -10.40 -16.35
C ILE A 351 -2.49 -9.07 -16.49
N PRO A 352 -1.73 -8.62 -15.47
CA PRO A 352 -1.17 -7.26 -15.43
C PRO A 352 -0.25 -6.97 -16.62
N ASP A 353 0.57 -7.93 -17.02
CA ASP A 353 1.47 -7.80 -18.18
C ASP A 353 0.67 -7.77 -19.49
N VAL A 354 0.72 -6.61 -20.18
CA VAL A 354 0.00 -6.38 -21.42
C VAL A 354 0.45 -7.31 -22.56
N ASN A 355 1.72 -7.71 -22.58
CA ASN A 355 2.26 -8.58 -23.62
C ASN A 355 1.80 -10.03 -23.39
N LEU A 356 1.80 -10.50 -22.15
CA LEU A 356 1.24 -11.80 -21.77
C LEU A 356 -0.26 -11.85 -22.09
N ARG A 357 -1.00 -10.82 -21.67
CA ARG A 357 -2.43 -10.70 -21.91
C ARG A 357 -2.77 -10.75 -23.40
N ASN A 358 -2.08 -9.95 -24.22
CA ASN A 358 -2.29 -9.94 -25.66
C ASN A 358 -1.91 -11.27 -26.32
N ALA A 359 -0.82 -11.90 -25.88
CA ALA A 359 -0.40 -13.21 -26.40
C ALA A 359 -1.46 -14.29 -26.12
N LEU A 360 -1.97 -14.39 -24.89
CA LEU A 360 -3.00 -15.36 -24.52
C LEU A 360 -4.35 -15.07 -25.20
N LYS A 361 -4.73 -13.79 -25.29
CA LYS A 361 -5.96 -13.37 -25.99
C LYS A 361 -5.93 -13.66 -27.48
N ALA A 362 -4.75 -13.66 -28.11
CA ALA A 362 -4.61 -14.06 -29.51
C ALA A 362 -4.82 -15.57 -29.72
N LEU A 363 -4.60 -16.39 -28.70
CA LEU A 363 -4.81 -17.85 -28.76
C LEU A 363 -6.25 -18.24 -28.46
N VAL A 364 -6.86 -17.58 -27.47
CA VAL A 364 -8.20 -17.91 -26.95
C VAL A 364 -9.02 -16.63 -26.70
N PRO A 365 -9.42 -15.89 -27.76
CA PRO A 365 -10.09 -14.60 -27.59
C PRO A 365 -11.43 -14.71 -26.83
N ASP A 366 -12.13 -15.83 -26.97
CA ASP A 366 -13.45 -16.06 -26.38
C ASP A 366 -13.43 -16.19 -24.84
N VAL A 367 -12.24 -16.39 -24.23
CA VAL A 367 -12.11 -16.43 -22.77
C VAL A 367 -11.79 -15.05 -22.18
N PHE A 368 -11.81 -13.99 -22.99
CA PHE A 368 -11.58 -12.62 -22.54
C PHE A 368 -12.80 -11.74 -22.75
N GLU A 369 -13.05 -10.85 -21.80
CA GLU A 369 -13.96 -9.71 -21.97
C GLU A 369 -13.18 -8.42 -21.72
N GLY A 370 -12.90 -7.68 -22.80
CA GLY A 370 -11.93 -6.59 -22.73
C GLY A 370 -10.55 -7.11 -22.31
N ASP A 371 -9.96 -6.52 -21.27
CA ASP A 371 -8.64 -6.90 -20.75
C ASP A 371 -8.71 -7.92 -19.60
N LYS A 372 -9.90 -8.35 -19.19
CA LYS A 372 -10.07 -9.34 -18.13
C LYS A 372 -10.21 -10.73 -18.73
N VAL A 373 -9.63 -11.73 -18.06
CA VAL A 373 -9.82 -13.15 -18.42
C VAL A 373 -10.98 -13.74 -17.62
N LEU A 374 -11.88 -14.45 -18.29
CA LEU A 374 -12.89 -15.30 -17.67
C LEU A 374 -12.21 -16.59 -17.21
N THR A 375 -11.82 -16.67 -15.95
CA THR A 375 -10.90 -17.72 -15.45
C THR A 375 -11.46 -19.13 -15.63
N VAL A 376 -12.77 -19.31 -15.47
CA VAL A 376 -13.44 -20.61 -15.72
C VAL A 376 -13.40 -21.01 -17.19
N ALA A 377 -13.63 -20.05 -18.10
CA ALA A 377 -13.56 -20.31 -19.53
C ALA A 377 -12.11 -20.59 -19.96
N ALA A 378 -11.14 -19.88 -19.38
CA ALA A 378 -9.71 -20.07 -19.61
C ALA A 378 -9.22 -21.46 -19.16
N LEU A 379 -9.61 -21.91 -17.96
CA LEU A 379 -9.32 -23.26 -17.46
C LEU A 379 -9.93 -24.35 -18.35
N ASN A 380 -11.06 -24.08 -18.99
CA ASN A 380 -11.75 -25.06 -19.82
C ASN A 380 -11.45 -24.93 -21.33
N ALA A 381 -10.58 -24.00 -21.71
CA ALA A 381 -10.32 -23.69 -23.12
C ALA A 381 -9.81 -24.93 -23.89
N GLU A 382 -10.56 -25.33 -24.92
CA GLU A 382 -10.21 -26.49 -25.76
C GLU A 382 -8.87 -26.31 -26.50
N TYR A 383 -8.46 -25.05 -26.75
CA TYR A 383 -7.22 -24.73 -27.44
C TYR A 383 -6.02 -25.41 -26.79
N PHE A 384 -5.84 -25.28 -25.48
CA PHE A 384 -4.66 -25.81 -24.78
C PHE A 384 -4.70 -27.32 -24.59
N LYS A 385 -5.90 -27.92 -24.58
CA LYS A 385 -6.07 -29.38 -24.58
C LYS A 385 -5.59 -30.01 -25.90
N ASN A 386 -5.82 -29.31 -27.02
CA ASN A 386 -5.44 -29.76 -28.35
C ASN A 386 -4.04 -29.28 -28.78
N ASN A 387 -3.58 -28.14 -28.27
CA ASN A 387 -2.27 -27.54 -28.56
C ASN A 387 -1.41 -27.56 -27.30
N THR A 388 -0.68 -28.65 -27.14
CA THR A 388 0.07 -28.91 -25.90
C THR A 388 1.35 -28.08 -25.74
N THR A 389 1.67 -27.17 -26.67
CA THR A 389 2.80 -26.24 -26.57
C THR A 389 2.27 -24.81 -26.51
N LEU A 390 2.54 -24.13 -25.40
CA LEU A 390 2.30 -22.70 -25.22
C LEU A 390 3.62 -21.96 -25.46
N ASP A 391 3.76 -21.43 -26.68
CA ASP A 391 4.91 -20.62 -27.08
C ASP A 391 4.60 -19.13 -26.90
N LEU A 392 5.27 -18.53 -25.93
CA LEU A 392 5.22 -17.13 -25.55
C LEU A 392 6.59 -16.45 -25.78
N SER A 393 7.40 -16.99 -26.68
CA SER A 393 8.74 -16.48 -26.93
C SER A 393 8.76 -15.10 -27.60
N ASN A 394 9.75 -14.29 -27.23
CA ASN A 394 10.06 -12.98 -27.83
C ASN A 394 8.86 -12.02 -27.84
N LYS A 395 8.03 -12.05 -26.80
CA LYS A 395 6.85 -11.18 -26.67
C LYS A 395 7.11 -9.95 -25.80
N GLY A 396 8.29 -9.83 -25.20
CA GLY A 396 8.60 -8.75 -24.27
C GLY A 396 7.85 -8.88 -22.94
N ILE A 397 7.53 -10.12 -22.54
CA ILE A 397 6.85 -10.40 -21.27
C ILE A 397 7.83 -10.16 -20.13
N THR A 398 7.33 -9.52 -19.07
CA THR A 398 8.09 -9.17 -17.86
C THR A 398 7.48 -9.77 -16.60
N ASN A 399 6.19 -10.13 -16.62
CA ASN A 399 5.49 -10.73 -15.50
C ASN A 399 4.56 -11.85 -15.99
N LEU A 400 4.60 -13.01 -15.30
CA LEU A 400 3.79 -14.20 -15.61
C LEU A 400 2.45 -14.25 -14.85
N GLU A 401 2.16 -13.27 -13.98
CA GLU A 401 0.89 -13.16 -13.28
C GLU A 401 -0.29 -13.17 -14.26
N GLY A 402 -1.26 -14.06 -14.02
CA GLY A 402 -2.37 -14.35 -14.91
C GLY A 402 -2.23 -15.66 -15.69
N LEU A 403 -1.03 -16.23 -15.82
CA LEU A 403 -0.83 -17.52 -16.49
C LEU A 403 -1.46 -18.69 -15.72
N GLN A 404 -1.65 -18.56 -14.39
CA GLN A 404 -2.29 -19.57 -13.55
C GLN A 404 -3.75 -19.87 -13.92
N TYR A 405 -4.40 -18.98 -14.67
CA TYR A 405 -5.79 -19.19 -15.11
C TYR A 405 -5.94 -20.15 -16.29
N PHE A 406 -4.82 -20.58 -16.89
CA PHE A 406 -4.81 -21.42 -18.09
C PHE A 406 -4.18 -22.78 -17.78
N CYS A 407 -4.79 -23.87 -18.26
CA CYS A 407 -4.27 -25.23 -18.11
C CYS A 407 -4.37 -26.03 -19.41
N GLY A 408 -3.79 -27.24 -19.44
CA GLY A 408 -3.85 -28.16 -20.58
C GLY A 408 -2.61 -28.20 -21.47
N TYR A 409 -1.76 -27.16 -21.44
CA TYR A 409 -0.46 -27.17 -22.13
C TYR A 409 0.58 -28.01 -21.36
N LYS A 410 1.47 -28.68 -22.12
CA LYS A 410 2.54 -29.56 -21.60
C LYS A 410 3.93 -28.97 -21.79
N SER A 411 4.11 -28.09 -22.78
CA SER A 411 5.36 -27.37 -23.01
C SER A 411 5.11 -25.88 -22.86
N LEU A 412 5.87 -25.22 -21.99
CA LEU A 412 5.85 -23.78 -21.80
C LEU A 412 7.17 -23.18 -22.28
N ILE A 413 7.10 -22.33 -23.31
CA ILE A 413 8.28 -21.69 -23.92
C ILE A 413 8.18 -20.18 -23.72
N LEU A 414 9.13 -19.63 -22.98
CA LEU A 414 9.22 -18.23 -22.56
C LEU A 414 10.51 -17.57 -23.06
N ASP A 415 11.17 -18.17 -24.05
CA ASP A 415 12.47 -17.75 -24.58
C ASP A 415 12.48 -16.29 -25.04
N GLY A 416 13.57 -15.56 -24.80
CA GLY A 416 13.78 -14.20 -25.32
C GLY A 416 12.90 -13.10 -24.69
N ASN A 417 12.31 -13.36 -23.52
CA ASN A 417 11.57 -12.37 -22.73
C ASN A 417 12.48 -11.66 -21.69
N ASN A 418 11.90 -10.91 -20.74
CA ASN A 418 12.66 -10.21 -19.69
C ASN A 418 11.99 -10.38 -18.32
N LEU A 419 12.03 -11.59 -17.79
CA LEU A 419 11.17 -12.08 -16.70
C LEU A 419 11.73 -11.82 -15.29
N GLY A 420 13.02 -11.51 -15.15
CA GLY A 420 13.62 -11.30 -13.83
C GLY A 420 13.54 -12.54 -12.94
N GLU A 421 12.78 -12.48 -11.84
CA GLU A 421 12.58 -13.62 -10.96
C GLU A 421 11.36 -14.43 -11.37
N ILE A 422 11.54 -15.75 -11.51
CA ILE A 422 10.43 -16.69 -11.71
C ILE A 422 10.32 -17.60 -10.51
N ASP A 423 9.10 -17.72 -10.00
CA ASP A 423 8.69 -18.77 -9.08
C ASP A 423 7.49 -19.51 -9.67
N LEU A 424 7.73 -20.75 -10.10
CA LEU A 424 6.69 -21.61 -10.68
C LEU A 424 5.77 -22.25 -9.65
N SER A 425 5.98 -22.04 -8.34
CA SER A 425 5.08 -22.54 -7.30
C SER A 425 3.65 -22.02 -7.45
N LYS A 426 3.49 -20.79 -7.98
CA LYS A 426 2.18 -20.16 -8.26
C LYS A 426 1.49 -20.72 -9.51
N TYR A 427 2.25 -21.34 -10.40
CA TYR A 427 1.78 -21.88 -11.68
C TYR A 427 1.76 -23.41 -11.66
N ALA A 428 1.85 -24.00 -10.47
CA ALA A 428 1.79 -25.44 -10.22
C ALA A 428 0.40 -25.99 -10.53
N ILE A 429 0.18 -26.36 -11.78
CA ILE A 429 -0.90 -27.29 -12.13
C ILE A 429 -0.42 -28.68 -11.73
N SER A 430 -0.57 -29.02 -10.45
CA SER A 430 -0.40 -30.40 -9.99
C SER A 430 -1.24 -30.75 -8.75
N THR A 431 -2.49 -31.13 -9.00
CA THR A 431 -3.03 -32.49 -8.73
C THR A 431 -2.85 -33.18 -7.36
N SER A 432 -2.67 -32.49 -6.23
CA SER A 432 -2.84 -33.16 -4.91
C SER A 432 -3.88 -32.55 -3.98
N TYR A 433 -4.49 -31.42 -4.34
CA TYR A 433 -5.64 -30.84 -3.62
C TYR A 433 -6.85 -30.54 -4.51
N THR A 434 -6.86 -31.04 -5.75
CA THR A 434 -7.99 -30.97 -6.69
C THR A 434 -8.64 -32.34 -6.80
N ALA A 435 -9.72 -32.59 -6.05
CA ALA A 435 -10.40 -33.88 -6.01
C ALA A 435 -11.36 -34.08 -7.19
N GLY A 436 -10.90 -34.31 -8.43
CA GLY A 436 -11.74 -34.67 -9.60
C GLY A 436 -11.19 -34.18 -10.95
N PRO A 437 -11.60 -34.76 -12.09
CA PRO A 437 -10.74 -35.32 -13.14
C PRO A 437 -10.12 -34.21 -14.02
N VAL A 438 -9.10 -33.52 -13.54
CA VAL A 438 -8.19 -32.76 -14.41
C VAL A 438 -7.46 -33.81 -15.26
N ASP A 439 -7.26 -33.67 -16.56
CA ASP A 439 -6.43 -34.63 -17.34
C ASP A 439 -4.91 -34.46 -17.07
N GLU A 440 -4.56 -34.46 -15.79
CA GLU A 440 -3.40 -35.02 -15.05
C GLU A 440 -1.98 -35.00 -15.66
N LYS A 441 -1.53 -34.00 -16.44
CA LYS A 441 -0.11 -34.02 -16.86
C LYS A 441 0.76 -32.79 -16.65
N GLY A 442 0.25 -31.68 -16.11
CA GLY A 442 1.05 -30.49 -15.73
C GLY A 442 2.03 -30.01 -16.83
N ILE A 443 2.96 -29.13 -16.47
CA ILE A 443 4.07 -28.78 -17.36
C ILE A 443 5.05 -29.96 -17.41
N GLN A 444 5.41 -30.40 -18.61
CA GLN A 444 6.40 -31.46 -18.85
C GLN A 444 7.74 -30.91 -19.32
N SER A 445 7.73 -29.82 -20.08
CA SER A 445 8.93 -29.10 -20.48
C SER A 445 8.76 -27.59 -20.28
N PHE A 446 9.80 -26.99 -19.71
CA PHE A 446 9.88 -25.55 -19.47
C PHE A 446 11.12 -24.99 -20.16
N SER A 447 10.96 -23.92 -20.94
CA SER A 447 12.06 -23.20 -21.59
C SER A 447 11.94 -21.71 -21.30
N ALA A 448 13.01 -21.08 -20.87
CA ALA A 448 13.13 -19.63 -20.66
C ALA A 448 14.56 -19.18 -20.99
N LYS A 449 15.02 -19.51 -22.20
CA LYS A 449 16.38 -19.17 -22.67
C LYS A 449 16.48 -17.69 -23.00
N ASN A 450 17.59 -17.05 -22.64
CA ASN A 450 17.79 -15.61 -22.87
C ASN A 450 16.61 -14.76 -22.38
N ALA A 451 15.96 -15.17 -21.29
CA ALA A 451 14.71 -14.57 -20.81
C ALA A 451 14.94 -13.53 -19.70
N GLY A 452 16.17 -13.03 -19.55
CA GLY A 452 16.52 -12.06 -18.51
C GLY A 452 16.39 -12.58 -17.08
N LEU A 453 16.51 -13.89 -16.87
CA LEU A 453 16.32 -14.48 -15.54
C LEU A 453 17.43 -14.07 -14.57
N THR A 454 17.03 -13.74 -13.34
CA THR A 454 17.94 -13.49 -12.20
C THR A 454 17.83 -14.58 -11.14
N LYS A 455 16.64 -15.17 -11.01
CA LYS A 455 16.29 -16.23 -10.08
C LYS A 455 15.23 -17.15 -10.67
N PHE A 456 15.37 -18.45 -10.45
CA PHE A 456 14.38 -19.45 -10.85
C PHE A 456 14.10 -20.41 -9.68
N ILE A 457 12.83 -20.54 -9.31
CA ILE A 457 12.33 -21.53 -8.37
C ILE A 457 11.24 -22.35 -9.09
N SER A 458 11.38 -23.67 -9.11
CA SER A 458 10.36 -24.54 -9.73
C SER A 458 9.11 -24.71 -8.86
N GLY A 459 9.28 -24.70 -7.54
CA GLY A 459 8.25 -25.19 -6.61
C GLY A 459 7.91 -26.66 -6.86
N ASP A 460 6.74 -27.09 -6.39
CA ASP A 460 6.22 -28.44 -6.55
C ASP A 460 5.83 -28.75 -7.99
N GLN A 461 6.66 -29.53 -8.69
CA GLN A 461 6.47 -29.88 -10.09
C GLN A 461 6.54 -31.39 -10.29
N TYR A 462 5.39 -32.03 -10.45
CA TYR A 462 5.32 -33.49 -10.47
C TYR A 462 5.59 -34.08 -11.86
N MET A 463 5.41 -33.29 -12.92
CA MET A 463 5.43 -33.75 -14.30
C MET A 463 6.56 -33.16 -15.14
N ILE A 464 7.27 -32.14 -14.65
CA ILE A 464 8.39 -31.54 -15.38
C ILE A 464 9.50 -32.58 -15.53
N THR A 465 9.85 -32.86 -16.79
CA THR A 465 10.92 -33.78 -17.20
C THR A 465 12.15 -33.04 -17.73
N SER A 466 11.98 -31.80 -18.21
CA SER A 466 13.05 -30.97 -18.76
C SER A 466 12.87 -29.49 -18.43
N ILE A 467 13.98 -28.85 -18.03
CA ILE A 467 14.08 -27.40 -17.80
C ILE A 467 15.25 -26.87 -18.64
N ASP A 468 15.00 -25.87 -19.47
CA ASP A 468 16.02 -25.11 -20.18
C ASP A 468 15.94 -23.61 -19.83
N VAL A 469 16.85 -23.17 -18.99
CA VAL A 469 17.04 -21.77 -18.58
C VAL A 469 18.38 -21.23 -19.06
N SER A 470 18.93 -21.80 -20.14
CA SER A 470 20.25 -21.44 -20.64
C SER A 470 20.36 -20.01 -21.15
N ASN A 471 21.58 -19.49 -21.16
CA ASN A 471 21.96 -18.15 -21.63
C ASN A 471 21.23 -17.02 -20.88
N ASN A 472 21.03 -17.18 -19.57
CA ASN A 472 20.59 -16.09 -18.69
C ASN A 472 21.78 -15.57 -17.88
N PRO A 473 22.49 -14.50 -18.33
CA PRO A 473 23.71 -14.03 -17.68
C PRO A 473 23.46 -13.40 -16.30
N GLY A 474 22.20 -13.12 -15.94
CA GLY A 474 21.80 -12.65 -14.62
C GLY A 474 21.42 -13.77 -13.64
N LEU A 475 21.25 -15.02 -14.11
CA LEU A 475 20.69 -16.10 -13.30
C LEU A 475 21.73 -16.61 -12.30
N THR A 476 21.55 -16.26 -11.03
CA THR A 476 22.46 -16.62 -9.94
C THR A 476 21.88 -17.66 -8.98
N HIS A 477 20.56 -17.83 -8.98
CA HIS A 477 19.87 -18.73 -8.06
C HIS A 477 18.93 -19.66 -8.84
N LEU A 478 19.17 -20.97 -8.73
CA LEU A 478 18.40 -22.02 -9.37
C LEU A 478 17.94 -23.05 -8.33
N ASP A 479 16.64 -23.10 -8.08
CA ASP A 479 16.04 -24.09 -7.20
C ASP A 479 15.05 -24.95 -7.99
N ILE A 480 15.37 -26.24 -8.13
CA ILE A 480 14.50 -27.24 -8.76
C ILE A 480 14.19 -28.39 -7.80
N ASN A 481 14.31 -28.15 -6.49
CA ASN A 481 14.37 -29.19 -5.48
C ASN A 481 13.09 -30.01 -5.31
N ARG A 482 12.00 -29.58 -5.95
CA ARG A 482 10.67 -30.20 -5.89
C ARG A 482 10.16 -30.59 -7.28
N CYS A 483 11.07 -30.78 -8.25
CA CYS A 483 10.76 -31.41 -9.53
C CYS A 483 10.84 -32.95 -9.44
N LYS A 484 9.70 -33.63 -9.30
CA LYS A 484 9.63 -35.08 -9.08
C LYS A 484 10.20 -35.93 -10.22
N SER A 485 9.92 -35.54 -11.46
CA SER A 485 10.15 -36.35 -12.65
C SER A 485 11.27 -35.82 -13.56
N ILE A 486 12.11 -34.92 -13.06
CA ILE A 486 13.10 -34.23 -13.88
C ILE A 486 14.21 -35.19 -14.35
N THR A 487 14.50 -35.14 -15.64
CA THR A 487 15.53 -35.96 -16.30
C THR A 487 16.58 -35.12 -17.02
N ALA A 488 16.24 -33.88 -17.39
CA ALA A 488 17.14 -32.96 -18.08
C ALA A 488 17.07 -31.54 -17.49
N LEU A 489 18.24 -30.92 -17.36
CA LEU A 489 18.41 -29.53 -16.93
C LEU A 489 19.49 -28.87 -17.79
N ASN A 490 19.15 -27.76 -18.44
CA ASN A 490 20.12 -26.91 -19.12
C ASN A 490 20.06 -25.48 -18.55
N ALA A 491 21.09 -25.12 -17.80
CA ALA A 491 21.39 -23.78 -17.30
C ALA A 491 22.80 -23.34 -17.74
N SER A 492 23.24 -23.78 -18.93
CA SER A 492 24.50 -23.33 -19.51
C SER A 492 24.48 -21.82 -19.77
N GLY A 493 25.61 -21.13 -19.59
CA GLY A 493 25.69 -19.68 -19.75
C GLY A 493 25.12 -18.86 -18.58
N CYS A 494 24.74 -19.52 -17.47
CA CYS A 494 24.26 -18.88 -16.24
C CYS A 494 25.38 -18.87 -15.18
N PRO A 495 25.71 -17.72 -14.56
CA PRO A 495 26.76 -17.62 -13.54
C PRO A 495 26.22 -17.98 -12.15
N LEU A 496 25.85 -19.24 -11.95
CA LEU A 496 25.13 -19.68 -10.75
C LEU A 496 25.96 -19.48 -9.48
N VAL A 497 25.26 -19.16 -8.41
CA VAL A 497 25.78 -19.03 -7.04
C VAL A 497 25.11 -20.05 -6.13
N TYR A 498 23.82 -20.30 -6.33
CA TYR A 498 23.04 -21.29 -5.60
C TYR A 498 22.36 -22.24 -6.57
N VAL A 499 22.52 -23.54 -6.34
CA VAL A 499 21.83 -24.60 -7.08
C VAL A 499 21.31 -25.65 -6.10
N ASP A 500 20.01 -25.92 -6.13
CA ASP A 500 19.39 -27.03 -5.39
C ASP A 500 18.75 -28.02 -6.37
N LEU A 501 19.35 -29.22 -6.47
CA LEU A 501 18.96 -30.30 -7.38
C LEU A 501 18.31 -31.48 -6.63
N ARG A 502 17.98 -31.31 -5.35
CA ARG A 502 17.35 -32.39 -4.56
C ARG A 502 16.01 -32.79 -5.16
N ASN A 503 15.48 -33.98 -4.85
CA ASN A 503 14.11 -34.34 -5.22
C ASN A 503 13.28 -34.57 -3.96
N LEU A 504 12.84 -33.47 -3.36
CA LEU A 504 12.01 -33.45 -2.15
C LEU A 504 10.54 -33.83 -2.44
N ALA A 505 10.14 -33.94 -3.72
CA ALA A 505 8.77 -34.28 -4.13
C ALA A 505 8.56 -35.76 -4.51
N GLY A 506 9.61 -36.61 -4.45
CA GLY A 506 9.56 -38.01 -4.88
C GLY A 506 10.44 -38.95 -4.07
N THR A 507 10.34 -40.26 -4.33
CA THR A 507 11.17 -41.28 -3.66
C THR A 507 12.58 -41.38 -4.24
N TYR A 508 12.79 -41.10 -5.54
CA TYR A 508 14.10 -41.14 -6.18
C TYR A 508 14.21 -40.03 -7.25
N SER A 509 15.34 -39.31 -7.32
CA SER A 509 15.68 -38.47 -8.47
C SER A 509 16.27 -39.30 -9.61
N VAL A 510 16.06 -38.87 -10.86
CA VAL A 510 16.62 -39.49 -12.08
C VAL A 510 17.31 -38.47 -12.97
N LEU A 511 17.65 -37.30 -12.42
CA LEU A 511 18.26 -36.19 -13.16
C LEU A 511 19.56 -36.63 -13.85
N GLY A 512 19.54 -36.66 -15.18
CA GLY A 512 20.66 -37.08 -16.02
C GLY A 512 20.87 -38.60 -16.11
N TYR A 513 20.14 -39.43 -15.38
CA TYR A 513 20.38 -40.87 -15.36
C TYR A 513 20.03 -41.53 -16.71
N SER A 514 20.99 -42.30 -17.25
CA SER A 514 20.89 -42.97 -18.55
C SER A 514 21.72 -44.26 -18.56
N GLY A 515 21.05 -45.42 -18.59
CA GLY A 515 21.71 -46.71 -18.82
C GLY A 515 22.73 -47.14 -17.76
N GLY A 516 22.54 -46.79 -16.48
CA GLY A 516 23.47 -47.13 -15.40
C GLY A 516 24.52 -46.08 -15.08
N THR A 517 24.51 -44.96 -15.81
CA THR A 517 25.44 -43.83 -15.67
C THR A 517 24.70 -42.51 -15.74
N VAL A 518 25.28 -41.42 -15.24
CA VAL A 518 24.74 -40.06 -15.46
C VAL A 518 25.32 -39.47 -16.74
N ASP A 519 24.45 -39.02 -17.62
CA ASP A 519 24.76 -38.40 -18.91
C ASP A 519 24.94 -36.88 -18.73
N PRO A 520 26.18 -36.34 -18.85
CA PRO A 520 26.44 -34.92 -18.67
C PRO A 520 25.79 -34.04 -19.74
N SER A 521 25.37 -34.58 -20.89
CA SER A 521 24.63 -33.80 -21.89
C SER A 521 23.21 -33.46 -21.45
N LYS A 522 22.65 -34.20 -20.49
CA LYS A 522 21.33 -33.96 -19.92
C LYS A 522 21.36 -33.01 -18.73
N VAL A 523 22.52 -32.72 -18.16
CA VAL A 523 22.65 -31.83 -17.00
C VAL A 523 23.80 -30.85 -17.21
N GLN A 524 23.45 -29.64 -17.61
CA GLN A 524 24.41 -28.61 -17.99
C GLN A 524 24.22 -27.38 -17.11
N PHE A 525 25.19 -27.05 -16.25
CA PHE A 525 25.21 -25.81 -15.49
C PHE A 525 26.64 -25.48 -15.04
N SER A 526 26.88 -24.24 -14.67
CA SER A 526 28.19 -23.77 -14.19
C SER A 526 28.03 -22.75 -13.09
N PHE A 527 28.98 -22.69 -12.17
CA PHE A 527 29.04 -21.63 -11.16
C PHE A 527 29.84 -20.44 -11.66
N THR A 528 29.60 -19.27 -11.05
CA THR A 528 30.48 -18.11 -11.24
C THR A 528 31.91 -18.40 -10.79
N ASN A 529 32.89 -17.82 -11.48
CA ASN A 529 34.32 -17.92 -11.16
C ASN A 529 34.77 -16.93 -10.08
N SER A 530 33.83 -16.19 -9.46
CA SER A 530 34.12 -15.20 -8.42
C SER A 530 34.62 -15.88 -7.12
N PRO A 531 35.89 -15.68 -6.71
CA PRO A 531 36.45 -16.35 -5.53
C PRO A 531 35.93 -15.78 -4.22
N SER A 532 35.36 -14.56 -4.22
CA SER A 532 34.77 -13.91 -3.04
C SER A 532 33.30 -14.27 -2.83
N THR A 533 32.67 -14.95 -3.79
CA THR A 533 31.25 -15.30 -3.73
C THR A 533 31.11 -16.70 -3.14
N GLN A 534 30.43 -16.80 -1.99
CA GLN A 534 30.04 -18.09 -1.44
C GLN A 534 29.06 -18.77 -2.40
N ARG A 535 29.44 -19.93 -2.90
CA ARG A 535 28.66 -20.72 -3.87
C ARG A 535 28.22 -22.01 -3.22
N LYS A 536 27.02 -22.48 -3.55
CA LYS A 536 26.36 -23.61 -2.90
C LYS A 536 25.69 -24.54 -3.92
N LEU A 537 25.96 -25.83 -3.81
CA LEU A 537 25.33 -26.91 -4.57
C LEU A 537 24.70 -27.92 -3.59
N LEU A 538 23.39 -28.13 -3.67
CA LEU A 538 22.69 -29.14 -2.88
C LEU A 538 22.28 -30.29 -3.79
N VAL A 539 22.69 -31.51 -3.44
CA VAL A 539 22.47 -32.72 -4.25
C VAL A 539 22.12 -33.90 -3.35
N GLU A 540 21.38 -34.85 -3.91
CA GLU A 540 21.16 -36.15 -3.29
C GLU A 540 22.43 -37.02 -3.37
N GLU A 541 22.66 -37.84 -2.35
CA GLU A 541 23.84 -38.69 -2.21
C GLU A 541 24.15 -39.57 -3.44
N TRP A 542 23.14 -40.20 -4.02
CA TRP A 542 23.32 -41.08 -5.19
C TRP A 542 23.95 -40.36 -6.37
N TRP A 543 23.74 -39.05 -6.52
CA TRP A 543 24.25 -38.25 -7.64
C TRP A 543 25.77 -38.04 -7.54
N MET A 544 26.30 -38.04 -6.31
CA MET A 544 27.74 -38.01 -6.05
C MET A 544 28.40 -39.38 -6.21
N ASP A 545 27.68 -40.45 -5.88
CA ASP A 545 28.22 -41.82 -5.87
C ASP A 545 28.06 -42.53 -7.23
N SER A 546 27.25 -41.98 -8.14
CA SER A 546 26.99 -42.57 -9.45
C SER A 546 28.15 -42.38 -10.42
N PRO A 547 28.40 -43.35 -11.32
CA PRO A 547 29.35 -43.19 -12.42
C PRO A 547 28.82 -42.18 -13.46
N TRP A 548 29.70 -41.29 -13.93
CA TRP A 548 29.41 -40.29 -14.95
C TRP A 548 30.09 -40.64 -16.29
N ASN A 549 29.38 -40.49 -17.41
CA ASN A 549 29.96 -40.61 -18.76
C ASN A 549 30.68 -39.30 -19.15
N GLY A 550 31.64 -38.89 -18.34
CA GLY A 550 32.33 -37.60 -18.42
C GLY A 550 32.65 -37.06 -17.02
N THR A 551 33.01 -35.78 -16.92
CA THR A 551 33.30 -35.16 -15.63
C THR A 551 32.00 -34.83 -14.90
N SER A 552 31.86 -35.30 -13.66
CA SER A 552 30.73 -34.96 -12.80
C SER A 552 30.69 -33.45 -12.52
N PRO A 553 29.52 -32.77 -12.63
CA PRO A 553 29.33 -31.39 -12.19
C PRO A 553 29.71 -31.18 -10.71
N CYS A 554 29.55 -32.19 -9.84
CA CYS A 554 30.02 -32.13 -8.47
C CYS A 554 31.55 -32.03 -8.37
N ILE A 555 32.28 -32.75 -9.23
CA ILE A 555 33.75 -32.66 -9.26
C ILE A 555 34.17 -31.27 -9.74
N ILE A 556 33.56 -30.78 -10.83
CA ILE A 556 33.83 -29.44 -11.36
C ILE A 556 33.54 -28.36 -10.30
N ALA A 557 32.39 -28.45 -9.63
CA ALA A 557 32.00 -27.50 -8.58
C ALA A 557 32.97 -27.54 -7.40
N LYS A 558 33.37 -28.73 -6.94
CA LYS A 558 34.36 -28.90 -5.87
C LYS A 558 35.70 -28.27 -6.25
N ASP A 559 36.21 -28.54 -7.45
CA ASP A 559 37.48 -28.00 -7.92
C ASP A 559 37.43 -26.46 -8.10
N GLN A 560 36.23 -25.89 -8.25
CA GLN A 560 35.98 -24.46 -8.26
C GLN A 560 35.81 -23.84 -6.86
N GLY A 561 35.87 -24.62 -5.77
CA GLY A 561 35.65 -24.16 -4.40
C GLY A 561 34.19 -23.84 -4.08
N VAL A 562 33.25 -24.55 -4.71
CA VAL A 562 31.82 -24.48 -4.40
C VAL A 562 31.54 -25.39 -3.21
N ARG A 563 30.78 -24.90 -2.23
CA ARG A 563 30.33 -25.72 -1.11
C ARG A 563 29.26 -26.70 -1.60
N ILE A 564 29.54 -27.99 -1.52
CA ILE A 564 28.61 -29.06 -1.90
C ILE A 564 28.01 -29.66 -0.64
N GLU A 565 26.69 -29.67 -0.53
CA GLU A 565 25.97 -30.35 0.53
C GLU A 565 25.31 -31.62 -0.02
N ARG A 566 25.62 -32.75 0.61
CA ARG A 566 25.15 -34.09 0.27
C ARG A 566 23.99 -34.46 1.19
N TYR A 567 22.84 -34.83 0.62
CA TYR A 567 21.62 -35.15 1.38
C TYR A 567 21.18 -36.62 1.21
N GLU A 568 20.48 -37.13 2.22
CA GLU A 568 19.85 -38.45 2.24
C GLU A 568 18.81 -38.60 1.11
N TYR A 569 18.81 -39.74 0.40
CA TYR A 569 17.90 -39.97 -0.74
C TYR A 569 16.95 -41.16 -0.57
N ILE A 570 17.26 -42.12 0.32
CA ILE A 570 16.52 -43.37 0.54
C ILE A 570 15.65 -43.37 1.81
N GLY A 571 15.67 -42.28 2.59
CA GLY A 571 14.94 -42.15 3.85
C GLY A 571 13.67 -41.28 3.77
N TYR A 572 12.89 -41.27 4.85
CA TYR A 572 11.72 -40.38 5.01
C TYR A 572 12.11 -38.90 5.21
N ASP A 573 13.33 -38.63 5.67
CA ASP A 573 13.84 -37.27 5.94
C ASP A 573 14.91 -36.89 4.89
N LYS A 574 14.45 -36.35 3.76
CA LYS A 574 15.31 -35.87 2.66
C LYS A 574 16.01 -34.52 2.96
N ASP A 575 15.68 -33.90 4.09
CA ASP A 575 16.35 -32.69 4.57
C ASP A 575 17.54 -32.99 5.48
N LYS A 576 17.77 -34.27 5.81
CA LYS A 576 18.96 -34.73 6.52
C LYS A 576 20.21 -34.59 5.64
N MET A 577 21.04 -33.60 5.95
CA MET A 577 22.38 -33.46 5.39
C MET A 577 23.31 -34.56 5.94
N LEU A 578 23.96 -35.31 5.05
CA LEU A 578 24.87 -36.40 5.39
C LEU A 578 26.33 -35.92 5.49
N SER A 579 26.75 -35.04 4.59
CA SER A 579 28.09 -34.43 4.61
C SER A 579 28.13 -33.15 3.81
N SER A 580 29.19 -32.38 3.98
CA SER A 580 29.48 -31.20 3.16
C SER A 580 30.95 -31.15 2.77
N PHE A 581 31.23 -30.68 1.56
CA PHE A 581 32.56 -30.47 1.02
C PHE A 581 32.76 -28.98 0.77
N ASN A 582 33.93 -28.44 1.14
CA ASN A 582 34.34 -27.07 0.83
C ASN A 582 35.51 -27.09 -0.15
#